data_AF-A0A838PH05-F1
#
_entry.id   AF-A0A838PH05-F1
#
_cell.length_a   1.000
_cell.length_b   1.000
_cell.length_c   1.000
_cell.angle_alpha   90.00
_cell.angle_beta   90.00
_cell.angle_gamma   90.00
#
_symmetry.space_group_name_H-M   'P 1'
#
loop_
_entity.id
_entity.type
_entity.pdbx_description
1 polymer ?
#
loop_
_entity_poly.entity_id
_entity_poly.type
_entity_poly.pdbx_seq_one_letter_code
_entity_poly.pdbx_strand_id
1 'polypeptide(L)' 'MLALLVCRDRNCRAAFEAEGTREAINELHCEDCGGPLRAVGWANAEASHRPGREVDVRRAA' A
#
# COMPACT_ATOMS: atom_id res chain seq x y z
N MET A 1 -7.20 2.00 -8.22
CA MET A 1 -7.44 2.74 -6.97
C MET A 1 -6.09 2.88 -6.27
N LEU A 2 -5.79 4.06 -5.74
CA LEU A 2 -4.55 4.35 -5.03
C LEU A 2 -4.83 4.47 -3.53
N ALA A 3 -3.95 3.93 -2.69
CA ALA A 3 -4.03 4.01 -1.25
C ALA A 3 -2.70 4.48 -0.66
N LEU A 4 -2.77 5.41 0.29
CA LEU A 4 -1.64 5.74 1.14
C LEU A 4 -1.67 4.82 2.36
N LEU A 5 -0.59 4.09 2.56
CA LEU A 5 -0.40 3.10 3.61
C LEU A 5 0.65 3.57 4.60
N VAL A 6 0.45 3.25 5.88
CA VAL A 6 1.46 3.42 6.93
C VAL A 6 1.69 2.12 7.67
N CYS A 7 2.94 1.85 8.03
CA CYS A 7 3.26 0.80 8.97
C CYS A 7 2.81 1.20 10.38
N ARG A 8 2.12 0.30 11.07
CA ARG A 8 1.68 0.50 12.47
C ARG A 8 2.63 -0.10 13.51
N ASP A 9 3.77 -0.63 13.10
CA ASP A 9 4.76 -1.11 14.06
C ASP A 9 5.39 0.07 14.83
N ARG A 10 5.65 -0.10 16.13
CA ARG A 10 6.18 0.99 16.96
C ARG A 10 7.58 1.43 16.54
N ASN A 11 8.35 0.51 15.95
CA ASN A 11 9.73 0.73 15.52
C ASN A 11 9.84 1.04 14.02
N CYS A 12 8.75 0.90 13.25
CA CYS A 12 8.73 1.19 11.83
C CYS A 12 7.65 2.23 11.48
N ARG A 13 8.09 3.42 11.04
CA ARG A 13 7.20 4.51 10.62
C ARG A 13 7.21 4.71 9.11
N ALA A 14 7.47 3.65 8.36
CA ALA A 14 7.50 3.71 6.90
C ALA A 14 6.09 3.97 6.32
N ALA A 15 6.06 4.78 5.26
CA ALA A 15 4.85 5.06 4.48
C ALA A 15 5.02 4.49 3.07
N PHE A 16 3.91 4.03 2.48
CA PHE A 16 3.87 3.41 1.16
C PHE A 16 2.66 3.92 0.40
N GLU A 17 2.75 3.90 -0.91
CA GLU A 17 1.65 4.08 -1.84
C GLU A 17 1.39 2.74 -2.51
N ALA A 18 0.13 2.30 -2.54
CA ALA A 18 -0.27 1.07 -3.19
C ALA A 18 -1.39 1.34 -4.20
N GLU A 19 -1.22 0.84 -5.42
CA GLU A 19 -2.25 0.86 -6.45
C GLU A 19 -2.75 -0.56 -6.70
N GLY A 20 -4.06 -0.78 -6.58
CA GLY A 20 -4.65 -2.11 -6.72
C GLY A 20 -6.11 -2.16 -6.28
N THR A 21 -6.59 -3.37 -5.99
CA THR A 21 -7.90 -3.60 -5.35
C THR A 21 -7.82 -3.33 -3.85
N ARG A 22 -8.97 -3.02 -3.23
CA ARG A 22 -9.01 -2.72 -1.79
C ARG A 22 -8.66 -3.95 -0.96
N GLU A 23 -9.06 -5.12 -1.41
CA GLU A 23 -8.82 -6.41 -0.78
C GLU A 23 -7.32 -6.70 -0.72
N ALA A 24 -6.65 -6.68 -1.87
CA ALA A 24 -5.23 -7.00 -1.96
C ALA A 24 -4.34 -5.96 -1.25
N ILE A 25 -4.73 -4.67 -1.27
CA ILE A 25 -4.05 -3.61 -0.51
C ILE A 25 -4.13 -3.86 1.01
N ASN A 26 -5.23 -4.39 1.52
CA ASN A 26 -5.41 -4.64 2.96
C ASN A 26 -4.60 -5.85 3.47
N GLU A 27 -4.08 -6.70 2.59
CA GLU A 27 -3.25 -7.86 2.94
C GLU A 27 -1.74 -7.54 2.93
N LEU A 28 -1.37 -6.29 2.63
CA LEU A 28 0.02 -5.88 2.54
C LEU A 28 0.72 -5.76 3.90
N HIS A 29 2.00 -6.13 3.89
CA HIS A 29 2.91 -6.01 5.02
C HIS A 29 4.10 -5.11 4.65
N CYS A 30 4.66 -4.44 5.65
CA CYS A 30 5.78 -3.54 5.48
C CYS A 30 7.03 -4.33 5.10
N GLU A 31 7.71 -3.92 4.02
CA GLU A 31 8.93 -4.60 3.56
C GLU A 31 10.09 -4.51 4.56
N ASP A 32 10.14 -3.44 5.38
CA ASP A 32 11.25 -3.20 6.30
C ASP A 32 11.15 -4.03 7.58
N CYS A 33 9.94 -4.16 8.14
CA CYS A 33 9.74 -4.76 9.47
C CYS A 33 8.74 -5.92 9.49
N GLY A 34 8.11 -6.26 8.36
CA GLY A 34 7.08 -7.29 8.25
C GLY A 34 5.75 -6.95 8.95
N GLY A 35 5.63 -5.74 9.53
CA GLY A 35 4.44 -5.30 10.25
C GLY A 35 3.25 -5.03 9.32
N PRO A 36 2.01 -5.07 9.82
CA PRO A 36 0.83 -4.83 8.98
C PRO A 36 0.80 -3.39 8.47
N LEU A 37 0.53 -3.22 7.18
CA LEU A 37 0.25 -1.92 6.59
C LEU A 37 -1.23 -1.58 6.75
N ARG A 38 -1.51 -0.30 6.99
CA ARG A 38 -2.89 0.20 7.08
C ARG A 38 -3.08 1.40 6.17
N ALA A 39 -4.13 1.34 5.36
CA ALA A 39 -4.53 2.48 4.54
C ALA A 39 -5.06 3.62 5.42
N VAL A 40 -4.45 4.79 5.28
CA VAL A 40 -4.83 6.04 5.94
C VAL A 40 -5.52 7.02 4.99
N GLY A 41 -5.42 6.79 3.67
CA GLY A 41 -6.10 7.57 2.65
C GLY A 41 -6.33 6.73 1.40
N TRP A 42 -7.44 7.01 0.72
CA TRP A 42 -7.80 6.38 -0.56
C TRP A 42 -8.03 7.47 -1.59
N ALA A 43 -7.41 7.33 -2.76
CA ALA A 43 -7.65 8.17 -3.92
C ALA A 43 -8.19 7.30 -5.05
N ASN A 44 -9.24 7.79 -5.70
CA ASN A 44 -9.72 7.22 -6.96
C ASN A 44 -8.76 7.66 -8.08
N ALA A 45 -7.54 7.13 -8.07
CA ALA A 45 -6.70 7.15 -9.25
C ALA A 45 -7.36 6.29 -10.32
N GLU A 46 -7.51 6.83 -11.53
CA GLU A 46 -7.81 6.04 -12.73
C GLU A 46 -6.77 4.93 -12.78
N ALA A 47 -7.21 3.69 -12.55
CA ALA A 47 -6.31 2.56 -12.43
C ALA A 47 -5.51 2.47 -13.72
N SER A 48 -4.20 2.69 -13.63
CA SER A 48 -3.30 2.36 -14.72
C SER A 48 -3.13 0.85 -14.68
N HIS A 49 -4.17 0.15 -15.14
CA HIS A 49 -4.26 -1.30 -15.09
C HIS A 49 -3.12 -1.89 -15.93
N ARG A 50 -1.99 -2.18 -15.28
CA ARG A 50 -0.88 -2.90 -15.91
C ARG A 50 -1.22 -4.38 -15.84
N PRO A 51 -1.40 -5.07 -16.98
CA PRO A 51 -1.70 -6.49 -16.97
C PRO A 51 -0.55 -7.26 -16.30
N GLY A 52 -0.87 -8.04 -15.25
CA GLY A 52 0.05 -8.98 -14.61
C GLY A 52 0.44 -8.70 -13.15
N ARG A 53 0.06 -7.56 -12.55
CA ARG A 53 0.22 -7.31 -11.10
C ARG A 53 -1.11 -6.88 -10.48
N GLU A 54 -1.56 -7.61 -9.46
CA GLU A 54 -2.80 -7.32 -8.73
C GLU A 54 -2.67 -6.06 -7.86
N VAL A 55 -1.45 -5.81 -7.34
CA VAL A 55 -1.10 -4.60 -6.59
C VAL A 55 0.31 -4.15 -6.95
N ASP A 56 0.51 -2.86 -7.17
CA ASP A 56 1.82 -2.22 -7.24
C ASP A 56 2.04 -1.40 -5.96
N VAL A 57 3.15 -1.65 -5.25
CA VAL A 57 3.47 -0.98 -3.98
C VAL A 57 4.79 -0.23 -4.14
N ARG A 58 4.82 1.01 -3.68
CA ARG A 58 5.98 1.90 -3.75
C ARG A 58 6.16 2.59 -2.41
N ARG A 59 7.40 2.79 -1.97
CA ARG A 59 7.69 3.56 -0.76
C ARG A 59 7.41 5.04 -1.00
N ALA A 60 6.66 5.66 -0.10
CA ALA A 60 6.44 7.11 -0.12
C ALA A 60 7.71 7.79 0.44
N ALA A 61 8.27 8.75 -0.29
CA ALA A 61 9.47 9.49 0.08
C ALA A 61 9.20 10.60 1.09
#